data_AF-A0A2G0WFH2-F1
#
_entry.id   AF-A0A2G0WFH2-F1
#
_cell.length_a   1.000
_cell.length_b   1.000
_cell.length_c   1.000
_cell.angle_alpha   90.00
_cell.angle_beta   90.00
_cell.angle_gamma   90.00
#
_symmetry.space_group_name_H-M   'P 1'
#
loop_
_entity.id
_entity.type
_entity.pdbx_description
1 polymer ?
#
loop_
_entity_poly.entity_id
_entity_poly.type
_entity_poly.pdbx_seq_one_letter_code
_entity_poly.pdbx_strand_id
1 'polypeptide(L)'
;MCSKRKAFRSKERNAAQLIELQLPLTDTAKGCSMVLKKVVLHITGQWGKRELDMSLQRASITIRDEPSETVHPFPISGPLVFQGQCQWFFRTAGQKRYIRKS
;
A
#
# COMPACT_ATOMS: atom_id res chain seq x y z
N MET A 1 -26.10 -0.29 -4.60
CA MET A 1 -24.83 0.27 -5.14
C MET A 1 -23.85 -0.86 -5.39
N CYS A 2 -23.26 -0.93 -6.59
CA CYS A 2 -22.25 -1.92 -6.93
C CYS A 2 -20.87 -1.49 -6.39
N SER A 3 -20.38 -2.20 -5.37
CA SER A 3 -19.09 -1.93 -4.72
C SER A 3 -18.44 -3.26 -4.36
N LYS A 4 -17.18 -3.43 -4.78
CA LYS A 4 -16.38 -4.62 -4.51
C LYS A 4 -14.99 -4.18 -4.05
N ARG A 5 -14.47 -4.84 -3.01
CA ARG A 5 -13.09 -4.68 -2.57
C ARG A 5 -12.37 -6.01 -2.79
N LYS A 6 -11.22 -5.98 -3.44
CA LYS A 6 -10.31 -7.13 -3.57
C LYS A 6 -9.10 -6.86 -2.67
N ALA A 7 -8.70 -7.86 -1.89
CA ALA A 7 -7.52 -7.80 -1.05
C ALA A 7 -6.52 -8.85 -1.52
N PHE A 8 -5.29 -8.41 -1.77
CA PHE A 8 -4.17 -9.29 -2.09
C PHE A 8 -3.21 -9.23 -0.91
N ARG A 9 -2.78 -10.39 -0.43
CA ARG A 9 -1.79 -10.50 0.65
C ARG A 9 -0.56 -11.20 0.12
N SER A 10 0.59 -10.55 0.20
CA SER A 10 1.86 -11.22 -0.02
C SER A 10 2.15 -12.17 1.15
N LYS A 11 2.85 -13.26 0.87
CA LYS A 11 3.41 -14.10 1.94
C LYS A 11 4.55 -13.34 2.60
N GLU A 12 4.64 -13.39 3.92
CA GLU A 12 5.80 -12.89 4.65
C GLU A 12 7.04 -13.69 4.23
N ARG A 13 8.13 -12.98 3.93
CA ARG A 13 9.42 -13.57 3.56
C ARG A 13 10.54 -12.80 4.21
N ASN A 14 11.65 -13.49 4.48
CA ASN A 14 12.81 -12.93 5.18
C ASN A 14 13.73 -12.06 4.29
N ALA A 15 13.29 -11.68 3.08
CA ALA A 15 14.12 -10.95 2.12
C ALA A 15 13.29 -9.94 1.31
N ALA A 16 13.96 -8.92 0.79
CA ALA A 16 13.36 -7.95 -0.12
C ALA A 16 12.87 -8.67 -1.39
N GLN A 17 11.63 -8.37 -1.80
CA GLN A 17 11.02 -8.97 -2.98
C GLN A 17 10.29 -7.89 -3.79
N LEU A 18 10.52 -7.90 -5.10
CA LEU A 18 9.69 -7.14 -6.03
C LEU A 18 8.32 -7.82 -6.16
N ILE A 19 7.26 -7.03 -5.96
CA ILE A 19 5.88 -7.48 -6.13
C ILE A 19 5.30 -6.74 -7.32
N GLU A 20 4.94 -7.49 -8.35
CA GLU A 20 4.20 -6.98 -9.50
C GLU A 20 2.73 -7.36 -9.36
N LEU A 21 1.85 -6.38 -9.55
CA LEU A 21 0.41 -6.56 -9.44
C LEU A 21 -0.28 -5.89 -10.62
N GLN A 22 -0.96 -6.68 -11.44
CA GLN A 22 -1.81 -6.17 -12.52
C GLN A 22 -3.25 -6.03 -12.01
N LEU A 23 -3.78 -4.82 -12.08
CA LEU A 23 -5.14 -4.50 -11.65
C LEU A 23 -5.95 -4.00 -12.85
N PRO A 24 -7.09 -4.62 -13.18
CA PRO A 24 -7.95 -4.12 -14.23
C PRO A 24 -8.61 -2.80 -13.78
N LEU A 25 -8.63 -1.80 -14.67
CA LEU A 25 -9.30 -0.52 -14.43
C LEU A 25 -10.82 -0.66 -14.43
N THR A 26 -11.35 -1.66 -15.15
CA THR A 26 -12.78 -1.97 -15.23
C THR A 26 -13.02 -3.44 -14.87
N ASP A 27 -13.99 -3.72 -14.03
CA ASP A 27 -14.42 -5.08 -13.66
C ASP A 27 -15.93 -5.20 -13.85
N THR A 28 -16.41 -6.30 -14.44
CA THR A 28 -17.84 -6.57 -14.60
C THR A 28 -18.22 -7.66 -13.61
N ALA A 29 -18.99 -7.32 -12.58
CA ALA A 29 -19.47 -8.29 -11.61
C ALA A 29 -21.00 -8.25 -11.52
N LYS A 30 -21.64 -9.41 -11.72
CA LYS A 30 -23.10 -9.59 -11.58
C LYS A 30 -23.92 -8.54 -12.35
N GLY A 31 -23.52 -8.21 -13.58
CA GLY A 31 -24.21 -7.24 -14.43
C GLY A 31 -23.90 -5.76 -14.16
N CYS A 32 -23.02 -5.47 -13.20
CA CYS A 32 -22.54 -4.11 -12.93
C CYS A 32 -21.16 -3.87 -13.52
N SER A 33 -21.04 -2.83 -14.35
CA SER A 33 -19.75 -2.25 -14.73
C SER A 33 -19.21 -1.44 -13.54
N MET A 34 -18.01 -1.80 -13.07
CA MET A 34 -17.34 -1.12 -11.97
C MET A 34 -15.99 -0.60 -12.45
N VAL A 35 -15.64 0.61 -12.00
CA VAL A 35 -14.34 1.23 -12.25
C VAL A 35 -13.46 1.17 -11.00
N LEU A 36 -12.16 1.01 -11.19
CA LEU A 36 -11.18 1.02 -10.11
C LEU A 36 -11.05 2.43 -9.54
N LYS A 37 -11.56 2.64 -8.32
CA LYS A 37 -11.53 3.96 -7.67
C LYS A 37 -10.27 4.22 -6.86
N LYS A 38 -9.75 3.21 -6.17
CA LYS A 38 -8.65 3.37 -5.21
C LYS A 38 -7.87 2.08 -5.03
N VAL A 39 -6.55 2.18 -5.06
CA VAL A 39 -5.61 1.14 -4.65
C VAL A 39 -5.01 1.56 -3.32
N VAL A 40 -5.01 0.66 -2.34
CA VAL A 40 -4.41 0.91 -1.02
C VAL A 40 -3.34 -0.13 -0.77
N LEU A 41 -2.13 0.35 -0.53
CA LEU A 41 -0.97 -0.44 -0.17
C LEU A 41 -0.79 -0.38 1.34
N HIS A 42 -0.78 -1.54 1.98
CA HIS A 42 -0.50 -1.71 3.40
C HIS A 42 0.82 -2.46 3.54
N ILE A 43 1.80 -1.82 4.20
CA ILE A 43 3.11 -2.40 4.46
C ILE A 43 3.23 -2.55 5.96
N THR A 44 3.20 -3.80 6.42
CA THR A 44 3.34 -4.13 7.83
C THR A 44 4.77 -4.60 8.08
N GLY A 45 5.47 -3.94 8.98
CA GLY A 45 6.73 -4.43 9.54
C GLY A 45 6.46 -5.04 10.91
N GLN A 46 6.88 -6.29 11.11
CA GLN A 46 6.80 -6.99 12.40
C GLN A 46 8.20 -7.46 12.80
N TRP A 47 8.60 -7.18 14.04
CA TRP A 47 9.95 -7.49 14.57
C TRP A 47 9.91 -8.25 15.90
N GLY A 48 8.72 -8.61 16.37
CA GLY A 48 8.52 -9.40 17.58
C GLY A 48 7.16 -10.08 17.61
N LYS A 49 6.93 -10.87 18.66
CA LYS A 49 5.70 -11.65 18.82
C LYS A 49 4.53 -10.84 19.38
N ARG A 50 4.78 -9.63 19.91
CA ARG A 50 3.75 -8.79 20.51
C ARG A 50 3.13 -7.92 19.43
N GLU A 51 1.85 -7.58 19.59
CA GLU A 51 1.18 -6.57 18.76
C GLU A 51 1.89 -5.22 18.76
N LEU A 52 2.57 -4.89 19.88
CA LEU A 52 3.39 -3.69 20.02
C LEU A 52 4.73 -3.74 19.27
N ASP A 53 5.10 -4.92 18.77
CA ASP A 53 6.32 -5.15 18.01
C ASP A 53 6.00 -5.21 16.49
N MET A 54 4.98 -4.45 16.09
CA MET A 54 4.50 -4.30 14.72
C MET A 54 4.17 -2.83 14.41
N SER A 55 4.33 -2.43 13.14
CA SER A 55 3.89 -1.12 12.66
C SER A 55 3.46 -1.17 11.21
N LEU A 56 2.37 -0.46 10.93
CA LEU A 56 1.77 -0.37 9.61
C LEU A 56 2.13 0.98 8.97
N GLN A 57 2.60 0.93 7.74
CA GLN A 57 2.65 2.08 6.83
C GLN A 57 1.59 1.92 5.74
N ARG A 58 0.95 3.03 5.39
CA ARG A 58 -0.12 3.03 4.37
C ARG A 58 0.23 3.99 3.25
N ALA A 59 0.04 3.53 2.02
CA ALA A 59 0.06 4.37 0.82
C ALA A 59 -1.22 4.11 0.01
N SER A 60 -1.66 5.08 -0.78
CA SER A 60 -2.82 4.86 -1.66
C SER A 60 -2.74 5.66 -2.93
N ILE A 61 -3.21 5.05 -4.01
CA ILE A 61 -3.40 5.67 -5.32
C ILE A 61 -4.91 5.81 -5.51
N THR A 62 -5.38 7.02 -5.79
CA THR A 62 -6.80 7.29 -6.08
C THR A 62 -6.94 7.64 -7.55
N ILE A 63 -7.89 7.00 -8.22
CA ILE A 63 -8.19 7.25 -9.63
C ILE A 63 -9.48 8.08 -9.66
N ARG A 64 -9.45 9.15 -10.44
CA ARG A 64 -10.55 10.12 -10.61
C ARG A 64 -10.77 10.34 -12.09
N ASP A 65 -12.01 10.61 -12.47
CA ASP A 65 -12.39 10.87 -13.85
C ASP A 65 -11.97 12.28 -14.30
N GLU A 66 -12.10 13.27 -13.41
CA GLU A 66 -11.69 14.65 -13.67
C GLU A 66 -10.30 14.95 -13.05
N PRO A 67 -9.37 15.53 -13.82
CA PRO A 67 -8.10 15.99 -13.28
C PRO A 67 -8.33 17.20 -12.37
N SER A 68 -7.94 17.10 -11.09
CA SER A 68 -7.88 18.30 -10.23
C SER A 68 -6.63 19.11 -10.58
N GLU A 69 -6.68 20.43 -10.37
CA GLU A 69 -5.56 21.36 -10.65
C GLU A 69 -4.23 20.98 -9.96
N THR A 70 -4.29 20.09 -8.96
CA THR A 70 -3.16 19.58 -8.17
C THR A 70 -2.63 18.21 -8.61
N VAL A 71 -3.19 17.60 -9.65
CA VAL A 71 -2.75 16.26 -10.13
C VAL A 71 -1.46 16.40 -10.92
N HIS A 72 -0.48 15.54 -10.60
CA HIS A 72 0.75 15.47 -11.39
C HIS A 72 0.40 15.03 -12.82
N PRO A 73 0.84 15.76 -13.85
CA PRO A 73 0.55 15.39 -15.22
C PRO A 73 1.12 14.00 -15.52
N PHE A 74 0.34 13.18 -16.23
CA PHE A 74 0.85 11.91 -16.73
C PHE A 74 1.98 12.18 -17.72
N PRO A 75 3.08 11.41 -17.68
CA PRO A 75 4.15 11.54 -18.65
C PRO A 75 3.62 11.21 -20.06
N ILE A 76 4.15 11.91 -21.06
CA ILE A 76 3.79 11.72 -22.49
C ILE A 76 4.18 10.31 -22.96
N SER A 77 5.21 9.71 -22.35
CA SER A 77 5.66 8.35 -22.63
C SER A 77 6.21 7.69 -21.36
N GLY A 78 5.93 6.39 -21.19
CA GLY A 78 6.43 5.59 -20.08
C GLY A 78 5.49 5.56 -18.86
N PRO A 79 5.80 4.73 -17.86
CA PRO A 79 4.97 4.58 -16.67
C PRO A 79 5.10 5.78 -15.72
N LEU A 80 4.01 6.12 -15.04
CA LEU A 80 4.04 7.04 -13.91
C LEU A 80 4.67 6.35 -12.70
N VAL A 81 5.84 6.82 -12.27
CA VAL A 81 6.60 6.22 -11.16
C VAL A 81 6.47 7.09 -9.91
N PHE A 82 6.06 6.47 -8.81
CA PHE A 82 6.04 7.09 -7.48
C PHE A 82 7.15 6.47 -6.63
N GLN A 83 8.03 7.30 -6.09
CA GLN A 83 9.06 6.88 -5.14
C GLN A 83 8.62 7.26 -3.72
N GLY A 84 8.59 6.27 -2.83
CA GLY A 84 8.24 6.47 -1.44
C GLY A 84 9.10 5.58 -0.55
N GLN A 85 9.51 6.10 0.60
CA GLN A 85 10.24 5.33 1.59
C GLN A 85 9.35 5.11 2.81
N CYS A 86 9.27 3.87 3.28
CA CYS A 86 8.66 3.58 4.55
C CYS A 86 9.70 3.78 5.65
N GLN A 87 9.37 4.60 6.64
CA GLN A 87 10.23 4.85 7.79
C GLN A 87 9.63 4.19 9.03
N TRP A 88 10.45 3.41 9.72
CA TRP A 88 10.13 2.88 11.03
C TRP A 88 11.20 3.38 12.00
N PHE A 89 10.78 4.18 12.96
CA PHE A 89 11.65 4.69 14.00
C PHE A 89 11.67 3.70 15.17
N PHE A 90 12.88 3.31 15.56
CA PHE A 90 13.10 2.37 16.65
C PHE A 90 13.92 3.03 17.75
N ARG A 91 13.61 2.67 18.99
CA ARG A 91 14.41 2.99 20.16
C ARG A 91 14.63 1.75 21.01
N THR A 92 15.68 1.76 21.81
CA THR A 92 15.90 0.75 22.86
C THR A 92 15.29 1.24 24.17
N ALA A 93 14.53 0.39 24.86
CA ALA A 93 13.86 0.73 26.12
C ALA A 93 14.15 -0.27 27.25
N GLY A 94 14.36 0.25 28.46
CA GLY A 94 14.55 -0.51 29.70
C GLY A 94 15.94 -1.15 29.85
N GLN A 95 16.18 -1.76 31.01
CA GLN A 95 17.47 -2.41 31.33
C GLN A 95 17.84 -3.51 30.33
N LYS A 96 16.84 -4.22 29.80
CA LYS A 96 17.00 -5.28 28.80
C LYS A 96 17.09 -4.78 27.35
N ARG A 97 17.08 -3.45 27.13
CA ARG A 97 17.26 -2.79 25.82
C ARG A 97 16.33 -3.34 24.72
N TYR A 98 15.05 -3.52 25.03
CA TYR A 98 14.09 -4.00 24.04
C TYR A 98 13.93 -3.01 22.89
N ILE A 99 13.88 -3.50 21.65
CA ILE A 99 13.48 -2.70 20.49
C ILE A 99 12.01 -2.34 20.66
N ARG A 100 11.73 -1.05 20.71
CA ARG A 100 10.39 -0.50 20.71
C ARG A 100 10.25 0.48 19.56
N LYS A 101 9.04 0.57 19.02
CA LYS A 101 8.69 1.70 18.17
C LYS A 101 8.93 2.99 18.97
N SER A 102 9.59 3.96 18.33
CA SER A 102 9.80 5.29 18.92
C SER A 102 8.51 6.09 18.95
#